data_AF-X1T2B0-F1
#
_entry.id   AF-X1T2B0-F1
#
_cell.length_a   1.000
_cell.length_b   1.000
_cell.length_c   1.000
_cell.angle_alpha   90.00
_cell.angle_beta   90.00
_cell.angle_gamma   90.00
#
_symmetry.space_group_name_H-M   'P 1'
#
loop_
_entity.id
_entity.type
_entity.pdbx_description
1 polymer ?
#
loop_
_entity_poly.entity_id
_entity_poly.type
_entity_poly.pdbx_seq_one_letter_code
_entity_poly.pdbx_strand_id
1 'polypeptide(L)'
;HYNNSIKDNFGPVFVPAGHCFVMGDNRDNSQDSRSWGFLDLNLIKGKPWVVYFSYNAEKDAYKKTGMRERLKKFVNFIIKARWNRLFKIIR
;
A
#
# COMPACT_ATOMS: atom_id res chain seq x y z
N HIS A 1 -0.93 18.25 16.53
CA HIS A 1 -2.11 18.58 15.71
C HIS A 1 -1.68 18.63 14.25
N TYR A 2 -1.98 17.59 13.46
CA TYR A 2 -1.75 17.64 12.02
C TYR A 2 -2.71 18.67 11.42
N ASN A 3 -2.19 19.62 10.67
CA ASN A 3 -2.99 20.70 10.10
C ASN A 3 -3.76 20.15 8.89
N ASN A 4 -4.94 19.56 9.13
CA ASN A 4 -5.78 18.91 8.11
C ASN A 4 -6.16 19.86 6.94
N SER A 5 -6.11 21.18 7.18
CA SER A 5 -6.41 22.20 6.16
C SER A 5 -5.49 22.12 4.92
N ILE A 6 -4.23 21.67 5.08
CA ILE A 6 -3.27 21.54 3.97
C ILE A 6 -3.55 20.31 3.10
N LYS A 7 -4.17 19.26 3.66
CA LYS A 7 -4.48 18.02 2.92
C LYS A 7 -5.65 18.18 1.97
N ASP A 8 -6.66 18.95 2.38
CA ASP A 8 -7.91 19.15 1.64
C ASP A 8 -7.76 20.18 0.52
N ASN A 9 -7.00 21.25 0.77
CA ASN A 9 -6.75 22.33 -0.19
C ASN A 9 -5.25 22.52 -0.42
N PHE A 10 -4.60 21.52 -1.02
CA PHE A 10 -3.20 21.63 -1.42
C PHE A 10 -3.08 22.53 -2.66
N GLY A 11 -2.37 23.65 -2.50
CA GLY A 11 -2.27 24.71 -3.52
C GLY A 11 -1.44 24.30 -4.75
N PRO A 12 -1.44 25.15 -5.80
CA PRO A 12 -0.59 24.91 -6.97
C PRO A 12 0.87 24.96 -6.54
N VAL A 13 1.62 23.90 -6.88
CA VAL A 13 3.06 23.81 -6.62
C VAL A 13 3.81 23.61 -7.93
N PHE A 14 4.94 24.28 -8.07
CA PHE A 14 5.87 24.03 -9.15
C PHE A 14 6.81 22.89 -8.75
N VAL A 15 6.78 21.80 -9.52
CA VAL A 15 7.67 20.66 -9.31
C VAL A 15 9.02 20.99 -9.97
N PRO A 16 10.13 20.98 -9.22
CA PRO A 16 11.44 21.25 -9.80
C PRO A 16 11.85 20.14 -10.77
N ALA A 17 12.75 20.48 -11.71
CA ALA A 17 13.30 19.50 -12.64
C ALA A 17 13.98 18.34 -11.88
N GLY A 18 13.88 17.13 -12.42
CA GLY A 18 14.44 15.92 -11.79
C GLY A 18 13.65 15.40 -10.59
N HIS A 19 12.50 16.01 -10.26
CA HIS A 19 11.65 15.58 -9.16
C HIS A 19 10.23 15.23 -9.63
N CYS A 20 9.50 14.50 -8.82
CA CYS A 20 8.07 14.27 -8.98
C CYS A 20 7.31 14.57 -7.70
N PHE A 21 6.05 14.96 -7.88
CA PHE A 21 5.09 15.07 -6.80
C PHE A 21 4.25 13.80 -6.77
N VAL A 22 4.30 13.06 -5.66
CA VAL A 22 3.55 11.80 -5.50
C VAL A 22 2.41 11.98 -4.52
N MET A 23 1.30 11.29 -4.80
CA MET A 23 0.12 11.31 -3.95
C MET A 23 -0.45 9.90 -3.82
N GLY A 24 -0.83 9.51 -2.60
CA GLY A 24 -1.49 8.23 -2.38
C GLY A 24 -2.97 8.27 -2.77
N ASP A 25 -3.51 7.13 -3.18
CA ASP A 25 -4.93 7.01 -3.54
C ASP A 25 -5.84 7.20 -2.32
N ASN A 26 -5.41 6.75 -1.13
CA ASN A 26 -6.11 6.99 0.13
C ASN A 26 -5.65 8.31 0.74
N ARG A 27 -6.24 9.42 0.26
CA ARG A 27 -5.81 10.81 0.54
C ARG A 27 -5.70 11.14 2.01
N ASP A 28 -6.66 10.70 2.82
CA ASP A 28 -6.73 11.01 4.24
C ASP A 28 -5.65 10.26 5.02
N ASN A 29 -5.37 9.01 4.62
CA ASN A 29 -4.43 8.13 5.30
C ASN A 29 -3.09 7.96 4.57
N SER A 30 -2.73 8.90 3.71
CA SER A 30 -1.46 8.91 2.99
C SER A 30 -0.50 9.92 3.62
N GLN A 31 0.76 9.51 3.79
CA GLN A 31 1.89 10.38 4.05
C GLN A 31 2.65 10.52 2.73
N ASP A 32 2.32 11.55 1.95
CA ASP A 32 2.82 11.76 0.58
C ASP A 32 3.45 13.14 0.41
N SER A 33 3.71 13.57 -0.83
CA SER A 33 4.44 14.81 -1.10
C SER A 33 3.81 16.07 -0.50
N ARG A 34 2.53 16.03 -0.11
CA ARG A 34 1.87 17.10 0.66
C ARG A 34 2.46 17.29 2.06
N SER A 35 3.08 16.25 2.61
CA SER A 35 3.64 16.23 3.97
C SER A 35 5.17 16.30 3.98
N TRP A 36 5.85 15.62 3.05
CA TRP A 36 7.33 15.51 3.05
C TRP A 36 8.03 16.11 1.82
N GLY A 37 7.30 16.73 0.88
CA GLY A 37 7.88 17.42 -0.28
C GLY A 37 8.06 16.55 -1.52
N PHE A 38 8.90 16.98 -2.47
CA PHE A 38 9.07 16.31 -3.76
C PHE A 38 10.03 15.11 -3.67
N LEU A 39 9.79 14.09 -4.50
CA LEU A 39 10.63 12.92 -4.60
C LEU A 39 11.62 13.07 -5.77
N ASP A 40 12.91 12.84 -5.53
CA ASP A 40 13.91 12.76 -6.60
C ASP A 40 13.63 11.53 -7.50
N LEU A 41 13.62 11.73 -8.82
CA LEU A 41 13.36 10.67 -9.80
C LEU A 41 14.37 9.51 -9.70
N ASN A 42 15.59 9.77 -9.24
CA ASN A 42 16.63 8.75 -9.07
C ASN A 42 16.31 7.74 -7.95
N LEU A 43 15.41 8.09 -7.04
CA LEU A 43 14.96 7.20 -5.95
C LEU A 43 13.82 6.27 -6.39
N ILE A 44 13.27 6.46 -7.59
CA ILE A 44 12.19 5.62 -8.14
C ILE A 44 12.79 4.31 -8.66
N LYS A 45 12.48 3.21 -7.96
CA LYS A 45 12.97 1.87 -8.34
C LYS A 45 12.21 1.24 -9.52
N GLY A 46 10.96 1.64 -9.75
CA GLY A 46 10.14 1.08 -10.83
C GLY A 46 8.65 1.31 -10.63
N LYS A 47 7.85 0.87 -11.61
CA LYS A 47 6.38 0.92 -11.56
C LYS A 47 5.87 -0.43 -11.02
N PRO A 48 4.92 -0.45 -10.06
CA PRO A 48 4.29 -1.70 -9.63
C PRO A 48 3.49 -2.31 -10.79
N TRP A 49 3.84 -3.53 -11.20
CA TRP A 49 3.21 -4.20 -12.37
C TRP A 49 2.25 -5.33 -11.97
N VAL A 50 2.47 -5.99 -10.84
CA VAL A 50 1.70 -7.18 -10.45
C VAL A 50 1.45 -7.19 -8.94
N VAL A 51 0.21 -7.44 -8.53
CA VAL A 51 -0.09 -7.84 -7.16
C VAL A 51 0.13 -9.35 -7.06
N TYR A 52 1.26 -9.74 -6.47
CA TYR A 52 1.61 -11.16 -6.31
C TYR A 52 0.67 -11.86 -5.31
N PHE A 53 0.37 -11.21 -4.17
CA PHE A 53 -0.35 -11.85 -3.08
C PHE A 53 -1.13 -10.85 -2.22
N SER A 54 -2.29 -11.27 -1.70
CA SER A 54 -3.13 -10.48 -0.78
C SER A 54 -3.84 -11.41 0.22
N TYR A 55 -3.68 -11.15 1.52
CA TYR A 55 -4.23 -11.97 2.60
C TYR A 55 -4.78 -11.11 3.73
N ASN A 56 -6.01 -11.38 4.14
CA ASN A 56 -6.59 -10.77 5.33
C ASN A 56 -6.16 -11.55 6.56
N ALA A 57 -5.14 -11.07 7.25
CA ALA A 57 -4.66 -11.66 8.49
C ALA A 57 -5.60 -11.33 9.67
N GLU A 58 -5.97 -12.34 10.45
CA GLU A 58 -6.63 -12.15 11.75
C GLU A 58 -5.66 -11.52 12.76
N LYS A 59 -6.17 -10.65 13.64
CA LYS A 59 -5.37 -9.90 14.63
C LYS A 59 -4.55 -10.79 15.56
N ASP A 60 -4.98 -12.02 15.85
CA ASP A 60 -4.29 -12.97 16.73
C ASP A 60 -3.59 -14.12 15.99
N ALA A 61 -3.37 -13.98 14.67
CA ALA A 61 -2.82 -15.04 13.84
C ALA A 61 -1.39 -15.48 14.22
N TYR A 62 -0.67 -14.70 15.04
CA TYR A 62 0.68 -14.99 15.55
C TYR A 62 0.68 -15.78 16.87
N LYS A 63 -0.43 -15.82 17.62
CA LYS A 63 -0.53 -16.54 18.91
C LYS A 63 -0.93 -18.02 18.75
N LYS A 64 -1.40 -18.42 17.56
CA LYS A 64 -1.90 -19.78 17.28
C LYS A 64 -0.80 -20.66 16.69
N THR A 65 0.00 -21.30 17.55
CA THR A 65 1.20 -22.09 17.14
C THR A 65 0.96 -23.62 17.05
N GLY A 66 -0.20 -24.11 17.47
CA GLY A 66 -0.52 -25.54 17.45
C GLY A 66 -0.60 -26.13 16.03
N MET A 67 -0.19 -27.39 15.85
CA MET A 67 -0.15 -28.06 14.54
C MET A 67 -1.54 -28.09 13.84
N ARG A 68 -2.61 -28.33 14.61
CA ARG A 68 -4.00 -28.33 14.09
C ARG A 68 -4.45 -26.94 13.62
N GLU A 69 -4.05 -25.90 14.34
CA GLU A 69 -4.32 -24.51 13.97
C GLU A 69 -3.51 -24.10 12.72
N ARG A 70 -2.27 -24.56 12.59
CA ARG A 70 -1.45 -24.36 11.38
C ARG A 70 -2.08 -25.02 10.16
N LEU A 71 -2.59 -26.24 10.29
CA LEU A 71 -3.29 -26.94 9.22
C LEU A 71 -4.61 -26.24 8.84
N LYS A 72 -5.42 -25.86 9.83
CA LYS A 72 -6.63 -25.05 9.59
C LYS A 72 -6.33 -23.73 8.90
N LYS A 73 -5.25 -23.05 9.31
CA LYS A 73 -4.80 -21.78 8.73
C LYS A 73 -4.37 -21.96 7.28
N PHE A 74 -3.69 -23.05 6.96
CA PHE A 74 -3.32 -23.41 5.59
C PHE A 74 -4.56 -23.69 4.71
N VAL A 75 -5.49 -24.51 5.19
CA VAL A 75 -6.72 -24.82 4.45
C VAL A 75 -7.57 -23.56 4.24
N ASN A 76 -7.79 -22.76 5.29
CA ASN A 76 -8.52 -21.49 5.18
C ASN A 76 -7.79 -20.48 4.28
N PHE A 77 -6.46 -20.50 4.25
CA PHE A 77 -5.67 -19.65 3.36
C PHE A 77 -5.95 -19.99 1.90
N ILE A 78 -5.98 -21.28 1.52
CA ILE A 78 -6.25 -21.69 0.14
C ILE A 78 -7.68 -21.33 -0.26
N ILE A 79 -8.65 -21.58 0.62
CA ILE A 79 -10.07 -21.31 0.33
C ILE A 79 -10.35 -19.80 0.27
N LYS A 80 -9.74 -19.00 1.16
CA LYS A 80 -9.95 -17.55 1.21
C LYS A 80 -9.00 -16.75 0.34
N ALA A 81 -7.97 -17.36 -0.24
CA ALA A 81 -7.10 -16.70 -1.20
C ALA A 81 -7.97 -16.18 -2.35
N ARG A 82 -7.86 -14.87 -2.63
CA ARG A 82 -8.64 -14.23 -3.70
C ARG A 82 -7.94 -14.48 -5.02
N TRP A 83 -8.05 -15.70 -5.53
CA TRP A 83 -7.42 -16.18 -6.76
C TRP A 83 -7.66 -15.25 -7.96
N ASN A 84 -8.84 -14.63 -8.04
CA ASN A 84 -9.19 -13.68 -9.11
C ASN A 84 -8.36 -12.37 -9.12
N ARG A 85 -7.50 -12.15 -8.10
CA ARG A 85 -6.57 -11.02 -8.01
C ARG A 85 -5.09 -11.43 -8.15
N LEU A 86 -4.78 -12.72 -8.05
CA LEU A 86 -3.43 -13.22 -8.26
C LEU A 86 -3.05 -13.03 -9.73
N PHE A 87 -1.86 -12.46 -9.97
CA PHE A 87 -1.33 -12.20 -11.32
C PHE A 87 -2.14 -11.21 -12.17
N LYS A 88 -3.02 -10.41 -11.56
CA LYS A 88 -3.66 -9.31 -12.31
C LYS A 88 -2.59 -8.29 -12.68
N ILE A 89 -2.27 -8.22 -13.96
CA ILE A 89 -1.38 -7.21 -14.54
C ILE A 89 -2.05 -5.85 -14.40
N ILE A 90 -1.36 -4.92 -13.75
CA ILE A 90 -1.76 -3.52 -13.69
C ILE A 90 -1.26 -2.90 -15.01
N ARG A 91 -2.17 -2.63 -15.95
CA ARG A 91 -1.86 -1.85 -17.15
C ARG A 91 -1.78 -0.37 -16.79
#